data_AF-A0AAW0GQK5-F1
#
_entry.id   AF-A0AAW0GQK5-F1
#
_cell.length_a   1.000
_cell.length_b   1.000
_cell.length_c   1.000
_cell.angle_alpha   90.00
_cell.angle_beta   90.00
_cell.angle_gamma   90.00
#
_symmetry.space_group_name_H-M   'P 1'
#
loop_
_entity.id
_entity.type
_entity.pdbx_description
1 polymer ?
#
loop_
_entity_poly.entity_id
_entity_poly.type
_entity_poly.pdbx_seq_one_letter_code
_entity_poly.pdbx_strand_id
1 'polypeptide(L)'
;MSSLPHIPSLTPTAPLWSYYGCIKYLFSNKDLIQEGYEKYKGHAFKIPEPLRWSVVITGPKLIDELRKVPADVLDMHEAGKEVIQAEYTLDHRLLHNYYHVPLVRSTLTRSLAILFPDIRDEISQAFSTLIPPSDDWVAVPALETVLQIVSRSTNRVIVGLPLARDPDFVKLNIDFAIDLFMGGQVIGMLPHFLRTLAVRWFTNVPSTIARATKHLEPIIKFRLEMMSTYGKDYDNKPNDFLSWLIDEAEGGELAVHFWSSAFS
;
A
#
# COMPACT_ATOMS: atom_id res chain seq x y z
N MET A 1 17.61 6.36 19.76
CA MET A 1 17.65 4.93 19.40
C MET A 1 17.51 4.11 20.69
N SER A 2 16.38 3.44 20.89
CA SER A 2 16.25 2.45 21.97
C SER A 2 17.28 1.35 21.74
N SER A 3 18.27 1.24 22.63
CA SER A 3 19.28 0.21 22.50
C SER A 3 18.66 -1.13 22.89
N LEU A 4 18.59 -2.09 21.98
CA LEU A 4 18.38 -3.51 22.28
C LEU A 4 19.76 -4.17 22.42
N PRO A 5 20.46 -4.05 23.56
CA PRO A 5 21.86 -4.49 23.70
C PRO A 5 22.01 -6.01 23.64
N HIS A 6 20.94 -6.75 23.95
CA HIS A 6 20.94 -8.22 23.98
C HIS A 6 20.81 -8.87 22.59
N ILE A 7 20.46 -8.10 21.55
CA ILE A 7 20.36 -8.59 20.17
C ILE A 7 21.67 -8.28 19.43
N PRO A 8 22.33 -9.29 18.83
CA PRO A 8 23.59 -9.07 18.14
C PRO A 8 23.41 -8.14 16.93
N SER A 9 24.36 -7.22 16.77
CA SER A 9 24.44 -6.29 15.65
C SER A 9 25.51 -6.75 14.66
N LEU A 10 25.24 -6.63 13.36
CA LEU A 10 26.24 -6.89 12.31
C LEU A 10 27.20 -5.74 12.09
N THR A 11 26.78 -4.53 12.44
CA THR A 11 27.57 -3.31 12.31
C THR A 11 27.92 -2.79 13.71
N PRO A 12 29.04 -2.06 13.87
CA PRO A 12 29.36 -1.47 15.15
C PRO A 12 28.24 -0.54 15.63
N THR A 13 27.85 -0.67 16.90
CA THR A 13 26.77 0.09 17.55
C THR A 13 27.24 1.42 18.16
N ALA A 14 28.54 1.74 18.08
CA ALA A 14 29.10 2.98 18.60
C ALA A 14 28.57 4.20 17.80
N PRO A 15 28.35 5.37 18.44
CA PRO A 15 27.58 6.49 17.85
C PRO A 15 28.06 7.03 16.50
N LEU A 16 29.37 6.98 16.22
CA LEU A 16 29.94 7.43 14.95
C LEU A 16 30.01 6.30 13.91
N TRP A 17 30.13 5.05 14.37
CA TRP A 17 30.24 3.87 13.50
C TRP A 17 28.88 3.28 13.10
N SER A 18 27.80 3.65 13.79
CA SER A 18 26.43 3.36 13.38
C SER A 18 26.09 4.00 12.04
N TYR A 19 26.64 5.20 11.74
CA TYR A 19 26.50 5.85 10.44
C TYR A 19 27.15 5.06 9.31
N TYR A 20 28.31 4.43 9.55
CA TYR A 20 28.91 3.50 8.58
C TYR A 20 27.99 2.31 8.32
N GLY A 21 27.34 1.77 9.36
CA GLY A 21 26.34 0.73 9.24
C GLY A 21 25.13 1.15 8.39
N CYS A 22 24.61 2.37 8.60
CA CYS A 22 23.53 2.93 7.79
C CYS A 22 23.94 3.12 6.32
N ILE A 23 25.17 3.58 6.06
CA ILE A 23 25.70 3.72 4.69
C ILE A 23 25.82 2.33 4.03
N LYS A 24 26.36 1.34 4.74
CA LYS A 24 26.43 -0.05 4.26
C LYS A 24 25.02 -0.61 3.97
N TYR A 25 24.04 -0.30 4.81
CA TYR A 25 22.64 -0.67 4.57
C TYR A 25 22.10 -0.03 3.28
N LEU A 26 22.33 1.27 3.05
CA LEU A 26 21.84 1.97 1.86
C LEU A 26 22.39 1.39 0.53
N PHE A 27 23.66 0.98 0.52
CA PHE A 27 24.32 0.51 -0.72
C PHE A 27 24.37 -1.01 -0.87
N SER A 28 24.31 -1.78 0.22
CA SER A 28 24.53 -3.23 0.23
C SER A 28 23.58 -3.97 1.19
N ASN A 29 22.31 -3.54 1.28
CA ASN A 29 21.32 -4.13 2.19
C ASN A 29 21.21 -5.66 2.05
N LYS A 30 21.11 -6.16 0.81
CA LYS A 30 20.95 -7.60 0.53
C LYS A 30 22.11 -8.41 1.12
N ASP A 31 23.35 -7.95 0.90
CA ASP A 31 24.55 -8.62 1.40
C ASP A 31 24.61 -8.56 2.92
N LEU A 32 24.18 -7.44 3.53
CA LEU A 32 24.14 -7.29 4.98
C LEU A 32 23.12 -8.25 5.63
N ILE A 33 21.93 -8.37 5.06
CA ILE A 33 20.91 -9.32 5.52
C ILE A 33 21.41 -10.76 5.36
N GLN A 34 22.04 -11.07 4.21
CA GLN A 34 22.59 -12.40 3.94
C GLN A 34 23.70 -12.77 4.92
N GLU A 35 24.66 -11.87 5.16
CA GLU A 35 25.73 -12.01 6.16
C GLU A 35 25.13 -12.26 7.57
N GLY A 36 24.07 -11.52 7.90
CA GLY A 36 23.29 -11.68 9.12
C GLY A 36 22.66 -13.05 9.28
N TYR A 37 22.00 -13.50 8.22
CA TYR A 37 21.35 -14.79 8.17
C TYR A 37 22.37 -15.93 8.32
N GLU A 38 23.50 -15.85 7.61
CA GLU A 38 24.56 -16.86 7.68
C GLU A 38 25.19 -16.95 9.07
N LYS A 39 25.43 -15.79 9.71
CA LYS A 39 26.09 -15.72 11.02
C LYS A 39 25.17 -16.06 12.20
N TYR A 40 23.89 -15.69 12.12
CA TYR A 40 22.93 -15.81 13.22
C TYR A 40 21.74 -16.72 12.86
N LYS A 41 21.95 -17.67 11.95
CA LYS A 41 20.92 -18.64 11.53
C LYS A 41 20.28 -19.29 12.75
N GLY A 42 18.95 -19.31 12.77
CA GLY A 42 18.19 -19.88 13.89
C GLY A 42 17.92 -18.91 15.04
N HIS A 43 18.51 -17.72 15.02
CA HIS A 43 18.39 -16.70 16.06
C HIS A 43 17.89 -15.36 15.48
N ALA A 44 17.85 -14.33 16.32
CA ALA A 44 17.56 -12.96 15.92
C ALA A 44 18.85 -12.11 15.85
N PHE A 45 18.91 -11.19 14.90
CA PHE A 45 19.96 -10.19 14.78
C PHE A 45 19.34 -8.85 14.40
N LYS A 46 20.08 -7.75 14.58
CA LYS A 46 19.61 -6.42 14.16
C LYS A 46 20.49 -5.80 13.10
N ILE A 47 19.85 -5.06 12.21
CA ILE A 47 20.48 -4.25 11.15
C ILE A 47 20.20 -2.77 11.39
N PRO A 48 21.20 -1.90 11.19
CA PRO A 48 21.00 -0.46 11.28
C PRO A 48 20.22 0.01 10.05
N GLU A 49 19.10 0.67 10.29
CA GLU A 49 18.45 1.47 9.27
C GLU A 49 18.72 2.95 9.55
N PRO A 50 18.54 3.82 8.56
CA PRO A 50 18.54 5.25 8.80
C PRO A 50 17.59 5.61 9.96
N LEU A 51 18.16 6.14 11.05
CA LEU A 51 17.46 6.61 12.25
C LEU A 51 16.74 5.54 13.10
N ARG A 52 16.78 4.25 12.72
CA ARG A 52 16.14 3.16 13.47
C ARG A 52 16.94 1.84 13.39
N TRP A 53 16.45 0.83 14.09
CA TRP A 53 17.00 -0.53 14.03
C TRP A 53 15.90 -1.49 13.62
N SER A 54 16.21 -2.40 12.71
CA SER A 54 15.33 -3.49 12.35
C SER A 54 15.86 -4.81 12.88
N VAL A 55 14.99 -5.59 13.52
CA VAL A 55 15.33 -6.90 14.06
C VAL A 55 14.86 -7.96 13.07
N VAL A 56 15.79 -8.78 12.59
CA VAL A 56 15.54 -9.89 11.69
C VAL A 56 15.53 -11.18 12.50
N ILE A 57 14.44 -11.94 12.40
CA ILE A 57 14.25 -13.21 13.08
C ILE A 57 14.34 -14.34 12.06
N THR A 58 15.23 -15.30 12.27
CA THR A 58 15.51 -16.38 11.30
C THR A 58 15.18 -17.78 11.80
N GLY A 59 14.91 -17.94 13.11
CA GLY A 59 14.63 -19.23 13.72
C GLY A 59 13.16 -19.65 13.57
N PRO A 60 12.85 -20.87 13.09
CA PRO A 60 11.46 -21.33 12.94
C PRO A 60 10.63 -21.22 14.21
N LYS A 61 11.22 -21.57 15.38
CA LYS A 61 10.55 -21.43 16.69
C LYS A 61 10.24 -19.97 17.03
N LEU A 62 11.20 -19.07 16.81
CA LEU A 62 11.02 -17.63 17.06
C LEU A 62 9.99 -17.02 16.09
N ILE A 63 9.94 -17.50 14.84
CA ILE A 63 8.93 -17.09 13.86
C ILE A 63 7.53 -17.57 14.30
N ASP A 64 7.42 -18.80 14.81
CA ASP A 64 6.16 -19.33 15.34
C ASP A 64 5.70 -18.57 16.60
N GLU A 65 6.63 -18.15 17.45
CA GLU A 65 6.34 -17.28 18.60
C GLU A 65 5.91 -15.88 18.14
N LEU A 66 6.66 -15.27 17.21
CA LEU A 66 6.35 -13.95 16.64
C LEU A 66 4.94 -13.90 16.05
N ARG A 67 4.53 -14.95 15.32
CA ARG A 67 3.19 -15.07 14.73
C ARG A 67 2.06 -15.08 15.77
N LYS A 68 2.35 -15.53 16.99
CA LYS A 68 1.38 -15.64 18.09
C LYS A 68 1.35 -14.41 18.99
N VAL A 69 2.27 -13.46 18.80
CA VAL A 69 2.32 -12.24 19.59
C VAL A 69 1.04 -11.43 19.32
N PRO A 70 0.33 -10.98 20.36
CA PRO A 70 -0.88 -10.20 20.18
C PRO A 70 -0.57 -8.78 19.67
N ALA A 71 -1.54 -8.17 19.00
CA ALA A 71 -1.36 -6.91 18.28
C ALA A 71 -1.09 -5.69 19.19
N ASP A 72 -1.44 -5.78 20.48
CA ASP A 72 -1.11 -4.77 21.49
C ASP A 72 0.39 -4.73 21.83
N VAL A 73 1.13 -5.79 21.50
CA VAL A 73 2.58 -5.88 21.69
C VAL A 73 3.34 -5.63 20.38
N LEU A 74 2.87 -6.23 19.26
CA LEU A 74 3.44 -6.02 17.92
C LEU A 74 2.34 -5.76 16.90
N ASP A 75 2.26 -4.51 16.43
CA ASP A 75 1.24 -4.08 15.48
C ASP A 75 1.82 -3.91 14.07
N MET A 76 1.32 -4.73 13.14
CA MET A 76 1.67 -4.64 11.72
C MET A 76 1.14 -3.35 11.06
N HIS A 77 0.03 -2.78 11.55
CA HIS A 77 -0.54 -1.54 11.05
C HIS A 77 0.34 -0.34 11.40
N GLU A 78 0.80 -0.24 12.65
CA GLU A 78 1.76 0.79 13.05
C GLU A 78 3.07 0.66 12.30
N ALA A 79 3.59 -0.56 12.16
CA ALA A 79 4.80 -0.82 11.37
C ALA A 79 4.62 -0.40 9.89
N GLY A 80 3.46 -0.72 9.31
CA GLY A 80 3.10 -0.30 7.94
C GLY A 80 3.06 1.22 7.79
N LYS A 81 2.41 1.93 8.72
CA LYS A 81 2.36 3.40 8.75
C LYS A 81 3.76 4.00 8.86
N GLU A 82 4.64 3.42 9.65
CA GLU A 82 6.03 3.86 9.76
C GLU A 82 6.80 3.64 8.44
N VAL A 83 6.63 2.49 7.78
CA VAL A 83 7.33 2.17 6.53
C VAL A 83 6.99 3.16 5.41
N ILE A 84 5.71 3.51 5.27
CA ILE A 84 5.27 4.49 4.26
C ILE A 84 5.33 5.93 4.78
N GLN A 85 5.72 6.15 6.04
CA GLN A 85 5.65 7.45 6.71
C GLN A 85 4.27 8.10 6.53
N ALA A 86 3.21 7.36 6.89
CA ALA A 86 1.82 7.67 6.55
C ALA A 86 1.37 9.08 6.97
N GLU A 87 1.87 9.59 8.10
CA GLU A 87 1.63 10.97 8.58
C GLU A 87 2.10 12.06 7.60
N TYR A 88 3.04 11.72 6.74
CA TYR A 88 3.70 12.62 5.80
C TYR A 88 3.33 12.34 4.34
N THR A 89 2.82 11.14 4.04
CA THR A 89 2.55 10.68 2.67
C THR A 89 1.08 10.44 2.37
N LEU A 90 0.22 10.39 3.40
CA LEU A 90 -1.22 10.27 3.26
C LEU A 90 -1.93 11.48 3.85
N ASP A 91 -3.15 11.73 3.37
CA ASP A 91 -4.01 12.75 3.96
C ASP A 91 -4.39 12.39 5.40
N HIS A 92 -4.38 13.39 6.28
CA HIS A 92 -4.63 13.21 7.71
C HIS A 92 -6.01 12.60 8.00
N ARG A 93 -7.02 12.85 7.16
CA ARG A 93 -8.37 12.28 7.33
C ARG A 93 -8.39 10.77 7.12
N LEU A 94 -7.55 10.25 6.22
CA LEU A 94 -7.40 8.81 5.98
C LEU A 94 -6.72 8.09 7.16
N LEU A 95 -5.94 8.81 7.97
CA LEU A 95 -5.27 8.29 9.16
C LEU A 95 -6.17 8.24 10.40
N HIS A 96 -7.31 8.91 10.36
CA HIS A 96 -8.23 9.00 11.50
C HIS A 96 -9.62 8.44 11.21
N ASN A 97 -9.94 8.14 9.95
CA ASN A 97 -11.19 7.49 9.56
C ASN A 97 -10.95 6.15 8.83
N TYR A 98 -11.16 5.07 9.57
CA TYR A 98 -10.87 3.69 9.13
C TYR A 98 -12.10 2.89 8.70
N TYR A 99 -13.21 3.54 8.30
CA TYR A 99 -14.43 2.82 7.89
C TYR A 99 -14.21 1.82 6.74
N HIS A 100 -13.19 2.06 5.89
CA HIS A 100 -12.77 1.14 4.84
C HIS A 100 -12.12 -0.16 5.37
N VAL A 101 -11.51 -0.16 6.57
CA VAL A 101 -10.76 -1.31 7.11
C VAL A 101 -11.67 -2.50 7.43
N PRO A 102 -12.82 -2.35 8.13
CA PRO A 102 -13.78 -3.43 8.31
C PRO A 102 -14.29 -4.02 7.00
N LEU A 103 -14.53 -3.19 5.98
CA LEU A 103 -15.01 -3.63 4.66
C LEU A 103 -13.97 -4.49 3.94
N VAL A 104 -12.69 -4.10 3.97
CA VAL A 104 -11.60 -4.90 3.39
C VAL A 104 -11.46 -6.24 4.14
N ARG A 105 -11.52 -6.23 5.47
CA ARG A 105 -11.31 -7.45 6.26
C ARG A 105 -12.46 -8.45 6.14
N SER A 106 -13.69 -7.96 6.15
CA SER A 106 -14.87 -8.82 6.25
C SER A 106 -15.61 -8.98 4.91
N THR A 107 -16.07 -7.87 4.33
CA THR A 107 -16.91 -7.87 3.12
C THR A 107 -16.15 -8.39 1.92
N LEU A 108 -14.94 -7.87 1.66
CA LEU A 108 -14.13 -8.31 0.53
C LEU A 108 -13.78 -9.80 0.61
N THR A 109 -13.36 -10.28 1.78
CA THR A 109 -13.04 -11.70 2.01
C THR A 109 -14.25 -12.59 1.73
N ARG A 110 -15.45 -12.20 2.16
CA ARG A 110 -16.69 -12.96 1.94
C ARG A 110 -17.13 -12.94 0.47
N SER A 111 -16.95 -11.80 -0.19
CA SER A 111 -17.33 -11.59 -1.59
C SER A 111 -16.33 -12.18 -2.59
N LEU A 112 -15.14 -12.59 -2.16
CA LEU A 112 -14.06 -13.04 -3.05
C LEU A 112 -14.49 -14.19 -3.98
N ALA A 113 -15.28 -15.14 -3.48
CA ALA A 113 -15.79 -16.24 -4.30
C ALA A 113 -16.71 -15.76 -5.43
N ILE A 114 -17.48 -14.70 -5.19
CA ILE A 114 -18.39 -14.09 -6.16
C ILE A 114 -17.60 -13.25 -7.18
N LEU A 115 -16.55 -12.57 -6.74
CA LEU A 115 -15.70 -11.72 -7.58
C LEU A 115 -14.69 -12.50 -8.42
N PHE A 116 -14.39 -13.75 -8.06
CA PHE A 116 -13.35 -14.54 -8.70
C PHE A 116 -13.50 -14.66 -10.24
N PRO A 117 -14.70 -14.90 -10.81
CA PRO A 117 -14.87 -14.93 -12.26
C PRO A 117 -14.49 -13.60 -12.93
N ASP A 118 -14.86 -12.47 -12.32
CA ASP A 118 -14.53 -11.13 -12.84
C ASP A 118 -13.04 -10.82 -12.75
N ILE A 119 -12.38 -11.24 -11.67
CA ILE A 119 -10.93 -11.12 -11.51
C ILE A 119 -10.21 -11.96 -12.57
N ARG A 120 -10.65 -13.21 -12.77
CA ARG A 120 -10.06 -14.11 -13.77
C ARG A 120 -10.23 -13.58 -15.18
N ASP A 121 -11.41 -13.05 -15.52
CA ASP A 121 -11.66 -12.41 -16.81
C ASP A 121 -10.70 -11.24 -17.03
N GLU A 122 -10.59 -10.35 -16.05
CA GLU A 122 -9.71 -9.18 -16.15
C GLU A 122 -8.24 -9.57 -16.28
N ILE A 123 -7.76 -10.56 -15.51
CA ILE A 123 -6.41 -11.09 -15.63
C ILE A 123 -6.20 -11.61 -17.06
N SER A 124 -7.09 -12.47 -17.55
CA SER A 124 -6.97 -13.06 -18.89
C SER A 124 -6.92 -12.01 -19.99
N GLN A 125 -7.79 -11.00 -19.89
CA GLN A 125 -7.86 -9.88 -20.82
C GLN A 125 -6.60 -8.99 -20.74
N ALA A 126 -6.11 -8.71 -19.53
CA ALA A 126 -4.88 -7.94 -19.34
C ALA A 126 -3.67 -8.66 -19.92
N PHE A 127 -3.54 -9.97 -19.71
CA PHE A 127 -2.51 -10.80 -20.33
C PHE A 127 -2.60 -10.75 -21.86
N SER A 128 -3.78 -10.95 -22.45
CA SER A 128 -3.93 -10.91 -23.92
C SER A 128 -3.66 -9.53 -24.53
N THR A 129 -3.85 -8.46 -23.75
CA THR A 129 -3.61 -7.09 -24.20
C THR A 129 -2.14 -6.70 -24.10
N LEU A 130 -1.48 -7.09 -23.02
CA LEU A 130 -0.13 -6.62 -22.67
C LEU A 130 0.98 -7.56 -23.15
N ILE A 131 0.65 -8.84 -23.39
CA ILE A 131 1.57 -9.82 -23.94
C ILE A 131 1.08 -10.15 -25.36
N PRO A 132 1.83 -9.74 -26.41
CA PRO A 132 1.45 -10.02 -27.78
C PRO A 132 1.29 -11.53 -28.00
N PRO A 133 0.22 -11.99 -28.68
CA PRO A 133 0.13 -13.38 -29.10
C PRO A 133 1.28 -13.69 -30.06
N SER A 134 2.04 -14.73 -29.77
CA SER A 134 3.19 -15.16 -30.56
C SER A 134 3.35 -16.67 -30.43
N ASP A 135 3.67 -17.32 -31.55
CA ASP A 135 4.02 -18.74 -31.59
C ASP A 135 5.44 -19.00 -31.04
N ASP A 136 6.27 -17.96 -31.00
CA ASP A 136 7.64 -17.96 -30.48
C ASP A 136 7.77 -17.15 -29.16
N TRP A 137 8.89 -17.33 -28.45
CA TRP A 137 9.19 -16.60 -27.22
C TRP A 137 9.33 -15.09 -27.46
N VAL A 138 8.70 -14.27 -26.62
CA VAL A 138 8.75 -12.80 -26.69
C VAL A 138 9.25 -12.21 -25.38
N ALA A 139 10.18 -11.26 -25.48
CA ALA A 139 10.61 -10.43 -24.36
C ALA A 139 9.59 -9.31 -24.10
N VAL A 140 9.16 -9.17 -22.85
CA VAL A 140 8.31 -8.08 -22.37
C VAL A 140 8.94 -7.42 -21.15
N PRO A 141 8.68 -6.13 -20.87
CA PRO A 141 9.15 -5.46 -19.67
C PRO A 141 8.43 -6.00 -18.43
N ALA A 142 8.93 -7.13 -17.88
CA ALA A 142 8.21 -7.95 -16.90
C ALA A 142 7.64 -7.17 -15.71
N LEU A 143 8.41 -6.26 -15.09
CA LEU A 143 7.93 -5.49 -13.95
C LEU A 143 6.77 -4.57 -14.34
N GLU A 144 6.92 -3.81 -15.43
CA GLU A 144 5.88 -2.89 -15.90
C GLU A 144 4.62 -3.65 -16.31
N THR A 145 4.78 -4.75 -17.07
CA THR A 145 3.68 -5.61 -17.48
C THR A 145 2.92 -6.18 -16.28
N VAL A 146 3.62 -6.71 -15.27
CA VAL A 146 2.99 -7.27 -14.07
C VAL A 146 2.29 -6.19 -13.26
N LEU A 147 2.89 -5.01 -13.08
CA LEU A 147 2.25 -3.89 -12.37
C LEU A 147 0.95 -3.47 -13.04
N GLN A 148 0.91 -3.42 -14.38
CA GLN A 148 -0.32 -3.13 -15.11
C GLN A 148 -1.39 -4.21 -14.93
N ILE A 149 -1.03 -5.49 -15.02
CA ILE A 149 -1.97 -6.60 -14.81
C ILE A 149 -2.55 -6.57 -13.39
N VAL A 150 -1.70 -6.39 -12.38
CA VAL A 150 -2.10 -6.34 -10.96
C VAL A 150 -2.99 -5.12 -10.70
N SER A 151 -2.61 -3.94 -11.20
CA SER A 151 -3.37 -2.69 -11.04
C SER A 151 -4.77 -2.84 -11.65
N ARG A 152 -4.88 -3.32 -12.88
CA ARG A 152 -6.16 -3.56 -13.55
C ARG A 152 -7.05 -4.55 -12.81
N SER A 153 -6.47 -5.68 -12.38
CA SER A 153 -7.20 -6.72 -11.63
C SER A 153 -7.71 -6.20 -10.28
N THR A 154 -6.89 -5.40 -9.61
CA THR A 154 -7.26 -4.76 -8.34
C THR A 154 -8.36 -3.72 -8.57
N ASN A 155 -8.24 -2.88 -9.59
CA ASN A 155 -9.23 -1.88 -9.94
C ASN A 155 -10.58 -2.52 -10.35
N ARG A 156 -10.56 -3.69 -10.99
CA ARG A 156 -11.79 -4.45 -11.32
C ARG A 156 -12.61 -4.78 -10.07
N VAL A 157 -11.94 -5.10 -8.96
CA VAL A 157 -12.57 -5.37 -7.67
C VAL A 157 -12.99 -4.09 -6.96
N ILE A 158 -12.19 -3.03 -7.07
CA ILE A 158 -12.43 -1.81 -6.30
C ILE A 158 -13.52 -0.94 -6.93
N VAL A 159 -13.41 -0.66 -8.23
CA VAL A 159 -14.28 0.30 -8.94
C VAL A 159 -15.10 -0.31 -10.08
N GLY A 160 -14.80 -1.55 -10.47
CA GLY A 160 -15.47 -2.20 -11.59
C GLY A 160 -15.09 -1.63 -12.96
N LEU A 161 -15.83 -2.03 -13.99
CA LEU A 161 -15.66 -1.52 -15.35
C LEU A 161 -16.57 -0.30 -15.59
N PRO A 162 -16.20 0.60 -16.52
CA PRO A 162 -15.01 0.54 -17.40
C PRO A 162 -13.74 1.10 -16.76
N LEU A 163 -13.83 1.78 -15.61
CA LEU A 163 -12.72 2.52 -15.01
C LEU A 163 -11.50 1.65 -14.68
N ALA A 164 -11.71 0.37 -14.36
CA ALA A 164 -10.62 -0.57 -14.13
C ALA A 164 -9.61 -0.70 -15.30
N ARG A 165 -10.04 -0.39 -16.52
CA ARG A 165 -9.23 -0.44 -17.75
C ARG A 165 -8.80 0.93 -18.25
N ASP A 166 -9.22 2.01 -17.60
CA ASP A 166 -8.83 3.35 -18.00
C ASP A 166 -7.31 3.52 -17.82
N PRO A 167 -6.55 3.83 -18.89
CA PRO A 167 -5.10 3.86 -18.83
C PRO A 167 -4.57 4.96 -17.89
N ASP A 168 -5.29 6.08 -17.75
CA ASP A 168 -4.90 7.14 -16.83
C ASP A 168 -5.13 6.71 -15.38
N PHE A 169 -6.24 6.06 -15.07
CA PHE A 169 -6.54 5.53 -13.74
C PHE A 169 -5.58 4.38 -13.35
N VAL A 170 -5.29 3.46 -14.27
CA VAL A 170 -4.32 2.38 -14.05
C VAL A 170 -2.94 2.95 -13.74
N LYS A 171 -2.47 3.91 -14.55
CA LYS A 171 -1.19 4.59 -14.34
C LYS A 171 -1.17 5.36 -13.02
N LEU A 172 -2.24 6.09 -12.71
CA LEU A 172 -2.39 6.83 -11.46
C LEU A 172 -2.22 5.94 -10.23
N ASN A 173 -2.85 4.76 -10.22
CA ASN A 173 -2.75 3.82 -9.09
C ASN A 173 -1.34 3.22 -8.96
N ILE A 174 -0.67 2.90 -10.08
CA ILE A 174 0.71 2.39 -10.07
C ILE A 174 1.67 3.47 -9.56
N ASP A 175 1.60 4.67 -10.13
CA ASP A 175 2.46 5.80 -9.77
C ASP A 175 2.25 6.16 -8.29
N PHE A 176 1.00 6.22 -7.81
CA PHE A 176 0.70 6.50 -6.40
C PHE A 176 1.29 5.46 -5.45
N ALA A 177 1.19 4.16 -5.77
CA ALA A 177 1.76 3.10 -4.93
C ALA A 177 3.30 3.20 -4.85
N ILE A 178 3.95 3.52 -5.98
CA ILE A 178 5.41 3.74 -6.05
C ILE A 178 5.80 4.97 -5.24
N ASP A 179 5.11 6.10 -5.45
CA ASP A 179 5.37 7.36 -4.76
C ASP A 179 5.19 7.25 -3.24
N LEU A 180 4.17 6.53 -2.79
CA LEU A 180 3.91 6.27 -1.37
C LEU A 180 5.07 5.48 -0.74
N PHE A 181 5.52 4.42 -1.41
CA PHE A 181 6.62 3.60 -0.92
C PHE A 181 7.95 4.35 -0.93
N MET A 182 8.31 4.95 -2.07
CA MET A 182 9.57 5.67 -2.25
C MET A 182 9.62 6.93 -1.38
N GLY A 183 8.52 7.68 -1.31
CA GLY A 183 8.38 8.84 -0.43
C GLY A 183 8.56 8.46 1.03
N GLY A 184 7.93 7.36 1.46
CA GLY A 184 8.10 6.81 2.81
C GLY A 184 9.56 6.47 3.13
N GLN A 185 10.27 5.81 2.21
CA GLN A 185 11.69 5.51 2.37
C GLN A 185 12.53 6.79 2.49
N VAL A 186 12.37 7.75 1.58
CA VAL A 186 13.14 9.00 1.59
C VAL A 186 12.88 9.80 2.88
N ILE A 187 11.62 9.96 3.28
CA ILE A 187 11.24 10.68 4.50
C ILE A 187 11.74 9.96 5.75
N GLY A 188 11.68 8.62 5.76
CA GLY A 188 12.17 7.79 6.85
C GLY A 188 13.66 8.00 7.14
N MET A 189 14.46 8.29 6.10
CA MET A 189 15.89 8.57 6.23
C MET A 189 16.21 9.96 6.81
N LEU A 190 15.25 10.88 6.81
CA LEU A 190 15.46 12.25 7.26
C LEU A 190 15.17 12.42 8.76
N PRO A 191 15.99 13.22 9.48
CA PRO A 191 15.69 13.66 10.83
C PRO A 191 14.31 14.32 10.90
N HIS A 192 13.62 14.17 12.03
CA HIS A 192 12.22 14.60 12.18
C HIS A 192 11.97 16.06 11.77
N PHE A 193 12.90 16.98 12.08
CA PHE A 193 12.78 18.39 11.71
C PHE A 193 12.90 18.69 10.20
N LEU A 194 13.49 17.78 9.40
CA LEU A 194 13.59 17.91 7.94
C LEU A 194 12.42 17.22 7.21
N ARG A 195 11.69 16.33 7.88
CA ARG A 195 10.60 15.56 7.26
C ARG A 195 9.53 16.48 6.68
N THR A 196 9.06 17.47 7.44
CA THR A 196 8.04 18.44 7.00
C THR A 196 8.47 19.23 5.77
N LEU A 197 9.77 19.56 5.63
CA LEU A 197 10.28 20.23 4.44
C LEU A 197 10.31 19.28 3.24
N ALA A 198 10.73 18.04 3.45
CA ALA A 198 10.80 17.02 2.40
C ALA A 198 9.43 16.64 1.85
N VAL A 199 8.37 16.60 2.67
CA VAL A 199 7.00 16.35 2.19
C VAL A 199 6.62 17.27 1.04
N ARG A 200 6.88 18.56 1.20
CA ARG A 200 6.51 19.58 0.20
C ARG A 200 7.22 19.39 -1.15
N TRP A 201 8.36 18.69 -1.17
CA TRP A 201 9.18 18.50 -2.36
C TRP A 201 9.01 17.11 -2.99
N PHE A 202 8.72 16.10 -2.15
CA PHE A 202 8.67 14.70 -2.57
C PHE A 202 7.25 14.12 -2.64
N THR A 203 6.23 14.82 -2.14
CA THR A 203 4.85 14.32 -2.21
C THR A 203 4.03 15.11 -3.23
N ASN A 204 3.44 14.37 -4.19
CA ASN A 204 2.46 14.88 -5.14
C ASN A 204 1.01 14.54 -4.71
N VAL A 205 0.79 14.35 -3.41
CA VAL A 205 -0.47 13.85 -2.84
C VAL A 205 -1.66 14.69 -3.29
N PRO A 206 -1.66 16.04 -3.22
CA PRO A 206 -2.80 16.84 -3.68
C PRO A 206 -3.12 16.67 -5.17
N SER A 207 -2.08 16.56 -6.02
CA SER A 207 -2.28 16.38 -7.46
C SER A 207 -2.81 15.00 -7.80
N THR A 208 -2.28 13.96 -7.15
CA THR A 208 -2.73 12.57 -7.30
C THR A 208 -4.19 12.43 -6.90
N ILE A 209 -4.52 13.01 -5.76
CA ILE A 209 -5.87 13.07 -5.23
C ILE A 209 -6.81 13.77 -6.22
N ALA A 210 -6.45 14.96 -6.72
CA ALA A 210 -7.28 15.68 -7.67
C ALA A 210 -7.53 14.87 -8.96
N ARG A 211 -6.53 14.14 -9.44
CA ARG A 211 -6.67 13.21 -10.57
C ARG A 211 -7.58 12.03 -10.23
N ALA A 212 -7.47 11.44 -9.03
CA ALA A 212 -8.33 10.35 -8.59
C ALA A 212 -9.79 10.81 -8.46
N THR A 213 -10.03 11.99 -7.87
CA THR A 213 -11.36 12.61 -7.76
C THR A 213 -11.99 12.81 -9.13
N LYS A 214 -11.23 13.28 -10.13
CA LYS A 214 -11.75 13.45 -11.50
C LYS A 214 -12.34 12.16 -12.09
N HIS A 215 -11.75 11.01 -11.78
CA HIS A 215 -12.22 9.69 -12.23
C HIS A 215 -13.39 9.16 -11.41
N LEU A 216 -13.33 9.32 -10.08
CA LEU A 216 -14.28 8.70 -9.15
C LEU A 216 -15.54 9.53 -8.95
N GLU A 217 -15.46 10.86 -8.99
CA GLU A 217 -16.57 11.76 -8.71
C GLU A 217 -17.80 11.50 -9.59
N PRO A 218 -17.69 11.32 -10.92
CA PRO A 218 -18.85 11.02 -11.76
C PRO A 218 -19.53 9.70 -11.38
N ILE A 219 -18.74 8.69 -11.05
CA ILE A 219 -19.24 7.36 -10.67
C ILE A 219 -19.95 7.41 -9.32
N ILE A 220 -19.35 8.11 -8.35
CA ILE A 220 -19.92 8.28 -7.01
C ILE A 220 -21.24 9.05 -7.11
N LYS A 221 -21.27 10.18 -7.84
CA LYS A 221 -22.49 10.97 -8.06
C LYS A 221 -23.62 10.12 -8.65
N PHE A 222 -23.33 9.41 -9.73
CA PHE A 222 -24.29 8.53 -10.38
C PHE A 222 -24.85 7.47 -9.41
N ARG A 223 -23.98 6.80 -8.64
CA ARG A 223 -24.41 5.76 -7.69
C ARG A 223 -25.24 6.33 -6.53
N LEU A 224 -24.92 7.52 -6.04
CA LEU A 224 -25.70 8.23 -5.03
C LEU A 224 -27.08 8.65 -5.55
N GLU A 225 -27.17 9.11 -6.81
CA GLU A 225 -28.45 9.44 -7.46
C GLU A 225 -29.34 8.21 -7.68
N MET A 226 -28.74 7.08 -8.09
CA MET A 226 -29.46 5.81 -8.20
C MET A 226 -29.98 5.34 -6.85
N MET A 227 -29.16 5.45 -5.80
CA MET A 227 -29.54 5.10 -4.44
C MET A 227 -30.67 5.98 -3.88
N SER A 228 -30.66 7.28 -4.19
CA SER A 228 -31.72 8.19 -3.74
C SER A 228 -33.03 7.99 -4.48
N THR A 229 -32.97 7.62 -5.77
CA THR A 229 -34.15 7.46 -6.62
C THR A 229 -34.81 6.09 -6.46
N TYR A 230 -34.01 5.02 -6.39
CA TYR A 230 -34.49 3.63 -6.44
C TYR A 230 -34.22 2.84 -5.15
N GLY A 231 -33.56 3.45 -4.16
CA GLY A 231 -33.20 2.81 -2.89
C GLY A 231 -31.81 2.16 -2.91
N LYS A 232 -31.38 1.69 -1.73
CA LYS A 232 -30.03 1.14 -1.49
C LYS A 232 -29.70 -0.06 -2.39
N ASP A 233 -30.69 -0.87 -2.72
CA ASP A 233 -30.55 -2.12 -3.47
C ASP A 233 -31.16 -2.00 -4.87
N TYR A 234 -30.88 -0.90 -5.57
CA TYR A 234 -31.35 -0.65 -6.92
C TYR A 234 -30.87 -1.73 -7.92
N ASP A 235 -31.67 -1.94 -8.96
CA ASP A 235 -31.38 -2.94 -10.00
C ASP A 235 -30.02 -2.71 -10.67
N ASN A 236 -29.23 -3.78 -10.80
CA ASN A 236 -27.89 -3.77 -11.41
C ASN A 236 -26.83 -2.96 -10.65
N LYS A 237 -27.01 -2.74 -9.35
CA LYS A 237 -25.95 -2.19 -8.50
C LYS A 237 -24.66 -3.00 -8.62
N PRO A 238 -23.51 -2.36 -8.92
CA PRO A 238 -22.24 -3.06 -8.97
C PRO A 238 -21.87 -3.67 -7.62
N ASN A 239 -21.49 -4.94 -7.60
CA ASN A 239 -20.93 -5.59 -6.43
C ASN A 239 -19.40 -5.36 -6.41
N ASP A 240 -18.97 -4.16 -6.04
CA ASP A 240 -17.56 -3.78 -5.95
C ASP A 240 -17.29 -3.02 -4.64
N PHE A 241 -16.01 -2.80 -4.34
CA PHE A 241 -15.61 -2.15 -3.08
C PHE A 241 -16.17 -0.73 -2.96
N LEU A 242 -16.22 0.02 -4.05
CA LEU A 242 -16.76 1.38 -4.07
C LEU A 242 -18.25 1.41 -3.69
N SER A 243 -19.05 0.45 -4.16
CA SER A 243 -20.45 0.33 -3.75
C SER A 243 -20.57 0.03 -2.26
N TRP A 244 -19.73 -0.85 -1.71
CA TRP A 244 -19.74 -1.14 -0.28
C TRP A 244 -19.31 0.05 0.57
N LEU A 245 -18.36 0.87 0.09
CA LEU A 245 -17.98 2.13 0.74
C LEU A 245 -19.15 3.11 0.77
N ILE A 246 -19.88 3.26 -0.34
CA ILE A 246 -21.05 4.14 -0.41
C ILE A 246 -22.17 3.64 0.53
N ASP A 247 -22.32 2.33 0.69
CA ASP A 247 -23.34 1.72 1.53
C ASP A 247 -23.12 1.91 3.04
N GLU A 248 -21.85 1.99 3.45
CA GLU A 248 -21.44 2.16 4.84
C GLU A 248 -21.23 3.64 5.20
N ALA A 249 -21.09 4.52 4.21
CA ALA A 249 -20.86 5.94 4.44
C ALA A 249 -22.03 6.59 5.20
N GLU A 250 -21.73 7.28 6.30
CA GLU A 250 -22.73 7.98 7.12
C GLU A 250 -22.57 9.52 7.05
N GLY A 251 -23.70 10.23 7.06
CA GLY A 251 -23.74 11.69 7.26
C GLY A 251 -22.89 12.49 6.27
N GLY A 252 -21.82 13.12 6.77
CA GLY A 252 -20.91 13.96 5.97
C GLY A 252 -20.15 13.19 4.88
N GLU A 253 -19.97 11.89 5.03
CA GLU A 253 -19.24 11.01 4.09
C GLU A 253 -20.00 10.76 2.79
N LEU A 254 -21.31 11.00 2.79
CA LEU A 254 -22.19 10.94 1.62
C LEU A 254 -22.13 12.22 0.77
N ALA A 255 -21.61 13.32 1.32
CA ALA A 255 -21.43 14.53 0.55
C ALA A 255 -20.29 14.35 -0.45
N VAL A 256 -20.53 14.60 -1.74
CA VAL A 256 -19.47 14.69 -2.77
C VAL A 256 -18.35 15.63 -2.30
N HIS A 257 -18.71 16.67 -1.54
CA HIS A 257 -17.75 17.57 -0.93
C HIS A 257 -16.87 16.95 0.15
N PHE A 258 -17.23 15.86 0.83
CA PHE A 258 -16.27 15.13 1.67
C PHE A 258 -15.17 14.51 0.81
N TRP A 259 -15.54 13.97 -0.35
CA TRP A 259 -14.63 13.44 -1.37
C TRP A 259 -13.96 14.50 -2.24
N SER A 260 -14.17 15.80 -2.02
CA SER A 260 -13.43 16.88 -2.71
C SER A 260 -12.80 17.90 -1.76
N SER A 261 -13.32 18.02 -0.54
CA SER A 261 -12.76 18.84 0.55
C SER A 261 -11.84 18.05 1.47
N ALA A 262 -11.84 16.71 1.44
CA ALA A 262 -10.73 15.89 1.98
C ALA A 262 -9.42 16.11 1.24
N PHE A 263 -9.47 16.91 0.18
CA PHE A 263 -8.51 16.96 -0.90
C PHE A 263 -8.14 18.39 -1.30
N SER A 264 -8.63 19.38 -0.54
CA SER A 264 -8.26 20.80 -0.56
C SER A 264 -7.70 21.20 0.79
#